data_AF-A0A2D6JZU4-F1
#
_entry.id   AF-A0A2D6JZU4-F1
#
_cell.length_a   1.000
_cell.length_b   1.000
_cell.length_c   1.000
_cell.angle_alpha   90.00
_cell.angle_beta   90.00
_cell.angle_gamma   90.00
#
_symmetry.space_group_name_H-M   'P 1'
#
loop_
_entity.id
_entity.type
_entity.pdbx_description
1 polymer ?
#
loop_
_entity_poly.entity_id
_entity_poly.type
_entity_poly.pdbx_seq_one_letter_code
_entity_poly.pdbx_strand_id
1 'polypeptide(L)'
;MRYEAPMDNVSQRGRPLIEKHEMRDFPENKEIILVESSSPIKADKLKYFSDKNFKSREIAAPSVPKLDIMENDIPKFDIPTEEEKKAQKAKDPNQSDMFAKKQENVSDTIPHNEDEDSKDEILDLLADDLE
;
A
#
# COMPACT_ATOMS: atom_id res chain seq x y z
N MET A 1 13.03 -45.10 55.32
CA MET A 1 12.80 -43.95 54.42
C MET A 1 12.11 -44.48 53.17
N ARG A 2 10.95 -43.94 52.80
CA ARG A 2 10.29 -44.31 51.54
C ARG A 2 10.91 -43.48 50.42
N TYR A 3 11.37 -44.15 49.38
CA TYR A 3 11.87 -43.50 48.17
C TYR A 3 10.66 -43.09 47.33
N GLU A 4 10.40 -41.79 47.21
CA GLU A 4 9.42 -41.27 46.26
C GLU A 4 10.15 -40.91 44.97
N ALA A 5 9.72 -41.50 43.85
CA ALA A 5 10.33 -41.23 42.57
C ALA A 5 10.07 -39.76 42.18
N PRO A 6 11.07 -39.06 41.61
CA PRO A 6 10.86 -37.70 41.12
C PRO A 6 9.75 -37.72 40.06
N MET A 7 8.63 -37.04 40.33
CA MET A 7 7.48 -36.99 39.42
C MET A 7 7.62 -35.92 38.34
N ASP A 8 8.65 -35.08 38.41
CA ASP A 8 8.84 -33.97 37.48
C ASP A 8 9.55 -34.44 36.20
N ASN A 9 8.75 -34.63 35.15
CA ASN A 9 9.24 -34.79 33.78
C ASN A 9 9.67 -33.42 33.23
N VAL A 10 10.98 -33.20 33.13
CA VAL A 10 11.53 -32.00 32.50
C VAL A 10 11.97 -32.34 31.08
N SER A 11 11.10 -32.07 30.10
CA SER A 11 11.42 -32.22 28.68
C SER A 11 11.85 -30.88 28.08
N GLN A 12 13.09 -30.79 27.63
CA GLN A 12 13.59 -29.61 26.89
C GLN A 12 13.46 -29.88 25.40
N ARG A 13 12.62 -29.09 24.72
CA ARG A 13 12.52 -29.08 23.26
C ARG A 13 12.74 -27.66 22.76
N GLY A 14 13.58 -27.50 21.74
CA GLY A 14 13.76 -26.22 21.06
C GLY A 14 12.45 -25.84 20.37
N ARG A 15 11.88 -24.69 20.75
CA ARG A 15 10.77 -24.08 20.02
C ARG A 15 11.33 -23.15 18.97
N PRO A 16 10.78 -23.12 17.75
CA PRO A 16 11.16 -22.11 16.78
C PRO A 16 10.81 -20.72 17.31
N LEU A 17 11.58 -19.70 16.90
CA LEU A 17 11.32 -18.31 17.30
C LEU A 17 10.08 -17.73 16.61
N ILE A 18 9.74 -18.25 15.43
CA ILE A 18 8.54 -17.90 14.68
C ILE A 18 7.98 -19.15 14.02
N GLU A 19 6.68 -19.35 14.14
CA GLU A 19 5.99 -20.47 13.51
C GLU A 19 5.70 -20.17 12.03
N LYS A 20 5.45 -21.22 11.23
CA LYS A 20 5.19 -21.06 9.79
C LYS A 20 3.96 -20.22 9.48
N HIS A 21 2.92 -20.32 10.32
CA HIS A 21 1.70 -19.52 10.15
C HIS A 21 1.95 -18.05 10.51
N GLU A 22 2.67 -17.78 11.60
CA GLU A 22 3.07 -16.42 11.98
C GLU A 22 3.93 -15.72 10.92
N MET A 23 4.75 -16.48 10.19
CA MET A 23 5.51 -15.95 9.06
C MET A 23 4.65 -15.65 7.83
N ARG A 24 3.57 -16.42 7.60
CA ARG A 24 2.62 -16.18 6.50
C ARG A 24 1.74 -14.98 6.78
N ASP A 25 1.26 -14.87 8.02
CA ASP A 25 0.39 -13.78 8.49
C ASP A 25 1.20 -12.58 8.99
N PHE A 26 2.44 -12.45 8.52
CA PHE A 26 3.36 -11.44 9.03
C PHE A 26 2.90 -10.03 8.58
N PRO A 27 2.71 -9.09 9.51
CA PRO A 27 2.18 -7.77 9.17
C PRO A 27 3.09 -6.99 8.22
N GLU A 28 2.50 -6.32 7.23
CA GLU A 28 3.26 -5.53 6.24
C GLU A 28 4.07 -4.39 6.86
N ASN A 29 3.63 -3.86 7.99
CA ASN A 29 4.30 -2.78 8.72
C ASN A 29 5.47 -3.25 9.59
N LYS A 30 5.72 -4.56 9.70
CA LYS A 30 6.80 -5.13 10.50
C LYS A 30 7.86 -5.76 9.60
N GLU A 31 9.04 -5.96 10.16
CA GLU A 31 10.18 -6.60 9.49
C GLU A 31 11.02 -7.40 10.50
N ILE A 32 11.76 -8.38 10.01
CA ILE A 32 12.71 -9.16 10.81
C ILE A 32 14.11 -8.81 10.33
N ILE A 33 14.93 -8.25 11.22
CA ILE A 33 16.30 -7.86 10.95
C ILE A 33 17.22 -8.99 11.42
N LEU A 34 18.07 -9.45 10.51
CA LEU A 34 19.09 -10.45 10.76
C LEU A 34 20.45 -9.75 10.75
N VAL A 35 21.13 -9.74 11.88
CA VAL A 35 22.47 -9.15 12.04
C VAL A 35 23.43 -10.26 12.43
N GLU A 36 24.66 -10.19 11.92
CA GLU A 36 25.71 -11.14 12.29
C GLU A 36 25.89 -11.16 13.82
N SER A 37 25.96 -12.38 14.38
CA SER A 37 26.15 -12.61 15.81
C SER A 37 25.05 -12.09 16.75
N SER A 38 23.90 -11.65 16.22
CA SER A 38 22.73 -11.26 17.02
C SER A 38 21.58 -12.24 16.85
N SER A 39 20.73 -12.36 17.87
CA SER A 39 19.41 -12.96 17.69
C SER A 39 18.58 -12.13 16.70
N PRO A 40 17.67 -12.75 15.92
CA PRO A 40 16.78 -12.04 15.03
C PRO A 40 15.95 -10.99 15.77
N ILE A 41 15.83 -9.79 15.19
CA ILE A 41 15.12 -8.67 15.80
C ILE A 41 13.83 -8.42 15.03
N LYS A 42 12.69 -8.42 15.73
CA LYS A 42 11.41 -7.98 15.17
C LYS A 42 11.29 -6.46 15.33
N ALA A 43 11.16 -5.74 14.23
CA ALA A 43 11.11 -4.28 14.19
C ALA A 43 9.93 -3.78 13.36
N ASP A 44 9.57 -2.51 13.55
CA ASP A 44 8.60 -1.83 12.69
C ASP A 44 9.31 -1.20 11.48
N LYS A 45 8.70 -1.29 10.30
CA LYS A 45 9.25 -0.70 9.08
C LYS A 45 9.28 0.81 9.19
N LEU A 46 10.43 1.38 8.86
CA LEU A 46 10.62 2.82 8.90
C LEU A 46 10.05 3.48 7.64
N LYS A 47 9.12 4.43 7.82
CA LYS A 47 8.59 5.29 6.76
C LYS A 47 9.37 6.59 6.71
N TYR A 48 10.30 6.71 5.76
CA TYR A 48 11.21 7.87 5.63
C TYR A 48 10.50 9.23 5.61
N PHE A 49 9.30 9.32 5.03
CA PHE A 49 8.53 10.57 4.96
C PHE A 49 7.78 10.89 6.26
N SER A 50 7.51 9.88 7.09
CA SER A 50 6.72 10.01 8.31
C SER A 50 7.58 10.41 9.50
N ASP A 51 8.77 9.82 9.61
CA ASP A 51 9.66 10.02 10.75
C ASP A 51 10.33 11.41 10.69
N LYS A 52 10.28 12.12 11.83
CA LYS A 52 10.84 13.47 12.00
C LYS A 52 12.35 13.49 11.76
N ASN A 53 13.05 12.41 12.11
CA ASN A 53 14.51 12.31 11.94
C ASN A 53 14.92 12.40 10.46
N PHE A 54 14.03 12.00 9.55
CA PHE A 54 14.28 11.97 8.11
C PHE A 54 13.66 13.15 7.35
N LYS A 55 12.97 14.07 8.05
CA LYS A 55 12.41 15.29 7.45
C LYS A 55 13.46 16.38 7.26
N SER A 56 14.45 16.44 8.14
CA SER A 56 15.59 17.34 7.98
C SER A 56 16.58 16.77 6.98
N ARG A 57 17.01 17.59 6.03
CA ARG A 57 18.12 17.19 5.14
C ARG A 57 19.43 17.24 5.92
N GLU A 58 20.23 16.17 5.85
CA GLU A 58 21.60 16.17 6.38
C GLU A 58 22.52 17.10 5.58
N ILE A 59 22.24 17.26 4.28
CA ILE A 59 23.01 18.08 3.33
C ILE A 59 22.09 19.15 2.74
N ALA A 60 22.63 20.34 2.54
CA ALA A 60 21.90 21.43 1.88
C ALA A 60 21.33 20.98 0.52
N ALA A 61 20.17 21.52 0.15
CA ALA A 61 19.59 21.25 -1.16
C ALA A 61 20.61 21.66 -2.26
N PRO A 62 20.75 20.86 -3.32
CA PRO A 62 21.62 21.24 -4.43
C PRO A 62 21.13 22.56 -5.00
N SER A 63 22.08 23.43 -5.38
CA SER A 63 21.77 24.70 -6.01
C SER A 63 21.16 24.43 -7.39
N VAL A 64 19.85 24.62 -7.51
CA VAL A 64 19.16 24.54 -8.80
C VAL A 64 19.35 25.90 -9.50
N PRO A 65 20.01 25.96 -10.67
CA PRO A 65 20.09 27.21 -11.41
C PRO A 65 18.69 27.64 -11.83
N LYS A 66 18.40 28.94 -11.71
CA LYS A 66 17.16 29.50 -12.24
C LYS A 66 17.19 29.38 -13.76
N LEU A 67 16.18 28.73 -14.32
CA LEU A 67 16.00 28.64 -15.75
C LEU A 67 15.35 29.94 -16.24
N ASP A 68 16.16 30.87 -16.75
CA ASP A 68 15.65 32.06 -17.44
C ASP A 68 15.30 31.68 -18.88
N ILE A 69 14.08 31.18 -19.08
CA ILE A 69 13.51 30.96 -20.41
C ILE A 69 12.99 32.31 -20.90
N MET A 70 13.54 32.82 -22.00
CA MET A 70 12.92 33.99 -22.66
C MET A 70 11.61 33.54 -23.32
N GLU A 71 10.56 34.37 -23.26
CA GLU A 71 9.25 34.03 -23.85
C GLU A 71 9.34 33.64 -25.34
N ASN A 72 10.37 34.15 -26.04
CA ASN A 72 10.64 33.86 -27.44
C ASN A 72 11.29 32.48 -27.70
N ASP A 73 11.86 31.85 -26.68
CA ASP A 73 12.52 30.53 -26.77
C ASP A 73 11.56 29.37 -26.44
N ILE A 74 10.34 29.67 -25.99
CA ILE A 74 9.31 28.65 -25.77
C ILE A 74 8.80 28.20 -27.14
N PRO A 75 9.02 26.95 -27.55
CA PRO A 75 8.47 26.46 -28.81
C PRO A 75 6.96 26.59 -28.75
N LYS A 76 6.40 27.32 -29.72
CA LYS A 76 4.95 27.42 -29.88
C LYS A 76 4.45 26.06 -30.33
N PHE A 77 3.78 25.34 -29.42
CA PHE A 77 3.08 24.13 -29.78
C PHE A 77 1.79 24.52 -30.50
N ASP A 78 1.58 23.96 -31.69
CA ASP A 78 0.30 24.01 -32.40
C ASP A 78 -0.68 23.08 -31.69
N ILE A 79 -1.07 23.45 -30.47
CA ILE A 79 -2.10 22.75 -29.71
C ILE A 79 -3.44 23.21 -30.30
N PRO A 80 -4.21 22.33 -30.96
CA PRO A 80 -5.49 22.72 -31.49
C PRO A 80 -6.39 23.19 -30.35
N THR A 81 -7.04 24.35 -30.53
CA THR A 81 -8.04 24.85 -29.58
C THR A 81 -9.20 23.87 -29.49
N GLU A 82 -9.97 23.91 -28.39
CA GLU A 82 -11.11 23.00 -28.20
C GLU A 82 -12.15 23.10 -29.33
N GLU A 83 -12.21 24.24 -30.03
CA GLU A 83 -13.03 24.45 -31.23
C GLU A 83 -12.46 23.70 -32.44
N GLU A 84 -11.15 23.76 -32.66
CA GLU A 84 -10.44 23.06 -33.73
C GLU A 84 -10.43 21.54 -33.53
N LYS A 85 -10.28 21.08 -32.28
CA LYS A 85 -10.46 19.66 -31.91
C LYS A 85 -11.87 19.16 -32.20
N LYS A 86 -12.89 20.00 -32.00
CA LYS A 86 -14.29 19.66 -32.34
C LYS A 86 -14.54 19.65 -33.85
N ALA A 87 -13.89 20.54 -34.62
CA ALA A 87 -13.98 20.54 -36.07
C ALA A 87 -13.26 19.33 -36.70
N GLN A 88 -12.15 18.88 -36.12
CA GLN A 88 -11.44 17.66 -36.52
C GLN A 88 -12.17 16.36 -36.13
N LYS A 89 -13.21 16.42 -35.30
CA LYS A 89 -14.16 15.31 -35.05
C LYS A 89 -15.20 15.14 -36.17
N ALA A 90 -14.98 15.69 -37.36
CA ALA A 90 -15.63 15.17 -38.56
C ALA A 90 -15.08 13.76 -38.79
N LYS A 91 -15.69 12.78 -38.11
CA LYS A 91 -15.30 11.38 -38.07
C LYS A 91 -15.10 10.89 -39.50
N ASP A 92 -13.91 10.37 -39.79
CA ASP A 92 -13.72 9.55 -40.99
C ASP A 92 -14.79 8.44 -40.95
N PRO A 93 -15.63 8.29 -41.99
CA PRO A 93 -16.70 7.29 -42.00
C PRO A 93 -16.19 5.84 -41.84
N ASN A 94 -14.90 5.58 -42.05
CA ASN A 94 -14.27 4.27 -41.82
C ASN A 94 -13.50 4.18 -40.51
N GLN A 95 -13.38 5.25 -39.73
CA GLN A 95 -12.77 5.21 -38.40
C GLN A 95 -13.85 4.88 -37.35
N SER A 96 -13.84 3.65 -36.85
CA SER A 96 -14.70 3.27 -35.74
C SER A 96 -14.22 3.95 -34.45
N ASP A 97 -15.10 4.74 -33.83
CA ASP A 97 -14.83 5.32 -32.50
C ASP A 97 -14.78 4.20 -31.46
N MET A 98 -13.60 3.65 -31.21
CA MET A 98 -13.39 2.67 -30.13
C MET A 98 -13.66 3.27 -28.73
N PHE A 99 -13.68 4.60 -28.62
CA PHE A 99 -13.96 5.33 -27.37
C PHE A 99 -15.43 5.79 -27.23
N ALA A 100 -16.28 5.63 -28.26
CA ALA A 100 -17.72 5.95 -28.15
C ALA A 100 -18.47 4.87 -27.36
N LYS A 101 -17.95 3.64 -27.33
CA LYS A 101 -18.30 2.69 -26.27
C LYS A 101 -17.44 3.01 -25.06
N LYS A 102 -17.92 3.95 -24.24
CA LYS A 102 -17.61 3.91 -22.82
C LYS A 102 -17.96 2.50 -22.35
N GLN A 103 -16.95 1.65 -22.14
CA GLN A 103 -17.15 0.47 -21.31
C GLN A 103 -17.54 1.03 -19.96
N GLU A 104 -18.83 1.01 -19.64
CA GLU A 104 -19.31 1.58 -18.38
C GLU A 104 -18.81 0.81 -17.16
N ASN A 105 -18.12 -0.32 -17.33
CA ASN A 105 -17.64 -1.13 -16.23
C ASN A 105 -16.18 -1.60 -16.45
N VAL A 106 -15.22 -0.67 -16.44
CA VAL A 106 -13.87 -0.96 -15.93
C VAL A 106 -13.39 0.29 -15.19
N SER A 107 -13.81 0.43 -13.94
CA SER A 107 -13.20 1.39 -13.04
C SER A 107 -11.87 0.81 -12.55
N ASP A 108 -10.77 1.54 -12.72
CA ASP A 108 -9.49 1.29 -12.04
C ASP A 108 -9.56 1.71 -10.56
N THR A 109 -10.68 1.41 -9.90
CA THR A 109 -10.89 1.61 -8.47
C THR A 109 -10.75 0.26 -7.79
N ILE A 110 -9.90 0.21 -6.76
CA ILE A 110 -9.97 -0.84 -5.72
C ILE A 110 -11.46 -0.94 -5.32
N PRO A 111 -12.05 -2.16 -5.29
CA PRO A 111 -13.45 -2.30 -4.94
C PRO A 111 -13.65 -1.70 -3.55
N HIS A 112 -14.45 -0.65 -3.47
CA HIS A 112 -15.01 -0.22 -2.21
C HIS A 112 -16.10 -1.25 -1.91
N ASN A 113 -15.83 -2.19 -1.00
CA ASN A 113 -16.90 -3.05 -0.49
C ASN A 113 -17.91 -2.13 0.20
N GLU A 114 -19.08 -1.97 -0.41
CA GLU A 114 -20.25 -1.32 0.18
C GLU A 114 -21.02 -2.28 1.11
N ASP A 115 -20.29 -3.17 1.80
CA ASP A 115 -20.84 -4.00 2.88
C ASP A 115 -20.71 -3.24 4.21
N GLU A 116 -21.32 -2.06 4.29
CA GLU A 116 -21.61 -1.40 5.58
C GLU A 116 -23.04 -1.75 6.04
N ASP A 117 -23.98 -2.01 5.13
CA ASP A 117 -25.35 -2.36 5.50
C ASP A 117 -25.48 -3.77 6.14
N SER A 118 -24.54 -4.67 5.83
CA SER A 118 -24.53 -6.04 6.39
C SER A 118 -23.80 -6.14 7.74
N LYS A 119 -23.07 -5.10 8.18
CA LYS A 119 -22.48 -5.06 9.52
C LYS A 119 -23.52 -4.77 10.60
N ASP A 120 -24.54 -4.00 10.26
CA ASP A 120 -25.62 -3.65 11.18
C ASP A 120 -26.53 -4.87 11.44
N GLU A 121 -26.82 -5.69 10.41
CA GLU A 121 -27.59 -6.94 10.58
C GLU A 121 -26.84 -8.01 11.41
N ILE A 122 -25.51 -8.07 11.31
CA ILE A 122 -24.68 -9.01 12.09
C ILE A 122 -24.58 -8.56 13.57
N LEU A 123 -24.57 -7.25 13.84
CA LEU A 123 -24.55 -6.71 15.20
C LEU A 123 -25.88 -6.94 15.94
N ASP A 124 -27.01 -6.82 15.25
CA ASP A 124 -28.33 -7.12 15.82
C ASP A 124 -28.51 -8.62 16.12
N LEU A 125 -28.02 -9.52 15.24
CA LEU A 125 -28.04 -10.97 15.48
C LEU A 125 -27.16 -11.44 16.66
N LEU A 126 -26.10 -10.68 16.99
CA LEU A 126 -25.21 -11.00 18.12
C LEU A 126 -25.69 -10.41 19.45
N ALA A 127 -26.62 -9.45 19.43
CA ALA A 127 -27.19 -8.85 20.63
C ALA A 127 -28.27 -9.73 21.28
N ASP A 128 -28.98 -10.54 20.48
CA ASP A 128 -30.03 -11.45 20.96
C ASP A 128 -29.48 -12.70 21.69
N ASP A 129 -28.19 -13.03 21.52
CA ASP A 129 -27.52 -14.18 22.17
C ASP A 129 -26.92 -13.83 23.56
N LEU A 130 -27.20 -12.62 24.08
CA LEU A 130 -26.65 -12.10 25.35
C LEU A 130 -27.69 -11.86 26.46
N GLU A 131 -28.94 -12.32 26.30
CA GLU A 131 -29.93 -12.42 27.41
C GLU A 131 -30.07 -13.84 27.98
#